data_AF-H0GHI0-F1
#
_entry.id   AF-H0GHI0-F1
#
_cell.length_a   1.000
_cell.length_b   1.000
_cell.length_c   1.000
_cell.angle_alpha   90.00
_cell.angle_beta   90.00
_cell.angle_gamma   90.00
#
_symmetry.space_group_name_H-M   'P 1'
#
loop_
_entity.id
_entity.type
_entity.pdbx_description
1 polymer ?
#
loop_
_entity_poly.entity_id
_entity_poly.type
_entity_poly.pdbx_seq_one_letter_code
_entity_poly.pdbx_strand_id
1 'polypeptide(L)'
;MKFTSVLAFFLATLTASATPLYKRQNVTSGGGTVPVIITGGPAVSGSQSNVTTTTLFNSTSTLNITQLYQIATQVNQTLQSESSSGIIIVTNWRSIETLSFFCSIVFNTSKTIVITENFLWGVPILSSSDAEGRGTLVAGRDKVVYSGVFPPYTVPVGVLSGQKNVQWFFDACEPTLIASNSTIRTQYSNFTSAQISSNASSGTNTSSSSSSPLVPIIYEEGYSQSLIQSLSSSIQGLVVVSSGTSHNSTVASWTSVDFPVVYASDGSSGHDGSGIGFISNTSIPQGAISAGYLSPIQAQTLLSIAIHNQVTSSSELQQIFPVSQQ
;
A
#
# COMPACT_ATOMS: atom_id res chain seq x y z
N MET A 1 -38.67 -28.11 56.94
CA MET A 1 -37.99 -26.82 57.19
C MET A 1 -37.35 -26.34 55.90
N LYS A 2 -37.44 -25.02 55.66
CA LYS A 2 -36.95 -24.21 54.52
C LYS A 2 -35.54 -24.64 54.05
N PHE A 3 -35.13 -24.58 52.79
CA PHE A 3 -35.15 -23.42 51.88
C PHE A 3 -35.11 -23.81 50.39
N THR A 4 -35.76 -22.94 49.63
CA THR A 4 -35.74 -22.70 48.18
C THR A 4 -34.36 -22.51 47.55
N SER A 5 -34.18 -23.00 46.33
CA SER A 5 -33.43 -22.28 45.29
C SER A 5 -34.10 -22.52 43.94
N VAL A 6 -34.64 -21.44 43.39
CA VAL A 6 -35.21 -21.34 42.04
C VAL A 6 -34.08 -20.87 41.14
N LEU A 7 -33.68 -21.69 40.16
CA LEU A 7 -32.89 -21.21 39.03
C LEU A 7 -33.76 -21.33 37.78
N ALA A 8 -34.43 -20.22 37.45
CA ALA A 8 -35.15 -20.07 36.21
C ALA A 8 -34.14 -19.86 35.07
N PHE A 9 -33.94 -20.88 34.23
CA PHE A 9 -33.29 -20.72 32.94
C PHE A 9 -34.35 -20.22 31.95
N PHE A 10 -34.30 -18.93 31.61
CA PHE A 10 -35.04 -18.39 30.47
C PHE A 10 -34.41 -18.91 29.17
N LEU A 11 -35.12 -19.83 28.51
CA LEU A 11 -34.82 -20.23 27.15
C LEU A 11 -35.47 -19.19 26.20
N ALA A 12 -34.72 -18.14 25.86
CA ALA A 12 -35.11 -17.24 24.78
C ALA A 12 -34.67 -17.87 23.45
N THR A 13 -35.59 -18.56 22.79
CA THR A 13 -35.43 -18.95 21.38
C THR A 13 -35.46 -17.69 20.51
N LEU A 14 -34.28 -17.14 20.21
CA LEU A 14 -34.13 -16.10 19.21
C LEU A 14 -34.15 -16.76 17.82
N THR A 15 -35.34 -16.95 17.25
CA THR A 15 -35.46 -17.23 15.81
C THR A 15 -35.25 -15.91 15.06
N ALA A 16 -34.01 -15.51 14.88
CA ALA A 16 -33.66 -14.46 13.92
C ALA A 16 -33.63 -15.10 12.52
N SER A 17 -34.77 -15.12 11.82
CA SER A 17 -34.77 -15.27 10.37
C SER A 17 -34.23 -13.98 9.76
N ALA A 18 -32.91 -13.88 9.64
CA ALA A 18 -32.30 -12.83 8.86
C ALA A 18 -32.49 -13.15 7.36
N THR A 19 -33.67 -12.85 6.83
CA THR A 19 -33.79 -12.55 5.39
C THR A 19 -33.04 -11.25 5.17
N PRO A 20 -31.92 -11.22 4.42
CA PRO A 20 -31.32 -9.96 4.04
C PRO A 20 -32.35 -9.21 3.20
N LEU A 21 -32.83 -8.09 3.73
CA LEU A 21 -33.58 -7.09 3.00
C LEU A 21 -32.63 -6.56 1.93
N TYR A 22 -32.62 -7.20 0.76
CA TYR A 22 -32.08 -6.63 -0.47
C TYR A 22 -32.89 -5.37 -0.75
N LYS A 23 -32.43 -4.25 -0.19
CA LYS A 23 -32.82 -2.95 -0.68
C LYS A 23 -32.16 -2.85 -2.05
N ARG A 24 -32.92 -3.26 -3.08
CA ARG A 24 -32.63 -2.93 -4.47
C ARG A 24 -32.63 -1.41 -4.56
N GLN A 25 -31.50 -0.77 -4.25
CA GLN A 25 -31.27 0.54 -4.78
C GLN A 25 -31.12 0.33 -6.27
N ASN A 26 -32.15 0.76 -7.01
CA ASN A 26 -31.93 1.18 -8.38
C ASN A 26 -30.78 2.19 -8.30
N VAL A 27 -29.59 1.77 -8.70
CA VAL A 27 -28.54 2.69 -9.07
C VAL A 27 -29.13 3.45 -10.25
N THR A 28 -29.63 4.66 -9.99
CA THR A 28 -29.66 5.68 -11.02
C THR A 28 -28.27 5.67 -11.63
N SER A 29 -28.19 5.26 -12.88
CA SER A 29 -27.09 5.55 -13.79
C SER A 29 -26.95 7.08 -13.85
N GLY A 30 -26.39 7.66 -12.79
CA GLY A 30 -25.78 8.97 -12.86
C GLY A 30 -24.51 8.75 -13.67
N GLY A 31 -24.50 9.25 -14.90
CA GLY A 31 -23.35 9.21 -15.81
C GLY A 31 -22.19 10.03 -15.26
N GLY A 32 -21.60 9.56 -14.16
CA GLY A 32 -20.35 10.08 -13.64
C GLY A 32 -19.21 9.61 -14.53
N THR A 33 -18.41 10.56 -14.97
CA THR A 33 -17.17 10.27 -15.69
C THR A 33 -16.18 9.58 -14.75
N VAL A 34 -15.67 8.42 -15.15
CA VAL A 34 -14.61 7.68 -14.45
C VAL A 34 -13.26 8.32 -14.79
N PRO A 35 -12.58 8.96 -13.83
CA PRO A 35 -11.26 9.52 -14.08
C PRO A 35 -10.21 8.42 -14.09
N VAL A 36 -9.35 8.47 -15.11
CA VAL A 36 -8.24 7.53 -15.31
C VAL A 36 -6.95 8.31 -15.46
N ILE A 37 -5.95 8.03 -14.62
CA ILE A 37 -4.59 8.55 -14.77
C ILE A 37 -3.72 7.47 -15.42
N ILE A 38 -3.01 7.80 -16.49
CA ILE A 38 -2.10 6.88 -17.17
C ILE A 38 -0.65 7.28 -16.85
N THR A 39 0.11 6.31 -16.35
CA THR A 39 1.51 6.48 -15.90
C THR A 39 2.48 5.53 -16.62
N GLY A 40 1.95 4.56 -17.34
CA GLY A 40 2.68 3.52 -18.06
C GLY A 40 1.79 2.33 -18.34
N GLY A 41 2.38 1.25 -18.87
CA GLY A 41 1.66 0.03 -19.22
C GLY A 41 1.35 -0.08 -20.71
N PRO A 42 0.79 -1.20 -21.16
CA PRO A 42 0.44 -1.39 -22.56
C PRO A 42 -0.58 -0.34 -23.02
N ALA A 43 -0.46 0.14 -24.26
CA ALA A 43 -1.42 1.06 -24.85
C ALA A 43 -2.82 0.42 -24.81
N VAL A 44 -3.71 1.00 -24.02
CA VAL A 44 -5.06 0.44 -23.87
C VAL A 44 -5.86 0.81 -25.11
N SER A 45 -6.21 -0.21 -25.89
CA SER A 45 -7.09 -0.09 -27.05
C SER A 45 -8.53 -0.28 -26.57
N GLY A 46 -9.28 0.80 -26.43
CA GLY A 46 -10.69 0.75 -26.03
C GLY A 46 -11.21 2.14 -25.70
N SER A 47 -12.36 2.51 -26.25
CA SER A 47 -13.05 3.74 -25.86
C SER A 47 -14.25 3.35 -25.01
N GLN A 48 -14.35 3.95 -23.82
CA GLN A 48 -15.57 3.95 -23.03
C GLN A 48 -16.06 5.39 -22.92
N SER A 49 -17.32 5.62 -23.28
CA SER A 49 -17.91 6.97 -23.38
C SER A 49 -17.96 7.73 -22.04
N ASN A 50 -17.83 7.01 -20.93
CA ASN A 50 -17.86 7.54 -19.56
C ASN A 50 -16.47 7.57 -18.90
N VAL A 51 -15.38 7.44 -19.65
CA VAL A 51 -14.01 7.46 -19.10
C VAL A 51 -13.28 8.72 -19.56
N THR A 52 -12.66 9.45 -18.64
CA THR A 52 -11.74 10.56 -18.96
C THR A 52 -10.34 10.18 -18.58
N THR A 53 -9.43 10.19 -19.55
CA THR A 53 -8.03 9.79 -19.39
C THR A 53 -7.11 11.00 -19.34
N THR A 54 -6.22 11.03 -18.35
CA THR A 54 -5.10 11.97 -18.26
C THR A 54 -3.79 11.18 -18.23
N THR A 55 -2.96 11.34 -19.26
CA THR A 55 -1.62 10.73 -19.26
C THR A 55 -0.63 11.67 -18.61
N LEU A 56 -0.04 11.26 -17.48
CA LEU A 56 1.04 12.00 -16.82
C LEU A 56 2.39 11.69 -17.45
N PHE A 57 2.66 10.40 -17.67
CA PHE A 57 3.87 9.91 -18.32
C PHE A 57 3.65 8.47 -18.81
N ASN A 58 4.60 7.94 -19.57
CA ASN A 58 4.56 6.58 -20.13
C ASN A 58 5.81 5.79 -19.71
N SER A 59 5.90 5.43 -18.42
CA SER A 59 7.03 4.69 -17.89
C SER A 59 6.95 3.20 -18.22
N THR A 60 8.08 2.63 -18.67
CA THR A 60 8.27 1.18 -18.87
C THR A 60 9.06 0.51 -17.73
N SER A 61 9.69 1.34 -16.88
CA SER A 61 10.45 0.96 -15.69
C SER A 61 9.62 1.19 -14.41
N THR A 62 10.09 0.62 -13.29
CA THR A 62 9.53 0.89 -11.97
C THR A 62 9.53 2.38 -11.67
N LEU A 63 8.41 2.90 -11.16
CA LEU A 63 8.28 4.30 -10.78
C LEU A 63 9.13 4.63 -9.55
N ASN A 64 9.86 5.74 -9.63
CA ASN A 64 10.61 6.27 -8.49
C ASN A 64 9.73 7.16 -7.59
N ILE A 65 10.19 7.46 -6.38
CA ILE A 65 9.42 8.22 -5.39
C ILE A 65 9.02 9.62 -5.87
N THR A 66 9.84 10.30 -6.69
CA THR A 66 9.43 11.58 -7.32
C THR A 66 8.22 11.40 -8.23
N GLN A 67 8.22 10.38 -9.08
CA GLN A 67 7.08 10.06 -9.95
C GLN A 67 5.85 9.67 -9.13
N LEU A 68 6.02 8.94 -8.03
CA LEU A 68 4.92 8.59 -7.13
C LEU A 68 4.26 9.83 -6.52
N TYR A 69 5.03 10.83 -6.07
CA TYR A 69 4.48 12.10 -5.56
C TYR A 69 3.86 13.00 -6.65
N GLN A 70 4.36 12.94 -7.89
CA GLN A 70 3.70 13.60 -9.03
C GLN A 70 2.31 12.99 -9.28
N ILE A 71 2.21 11.66 -9.27
CA ILE A 71 0.92 10.96 -9.31
C ILE A 71 0.06 11.37 -8.12
N ALA A 72 0.67 11.45 -6.93
CA ALA A 72 -0.04 11.77 -5.69
C ALA A 72 -0.77 13.12 -5.80
N THR A 73 -0.08 14.13 -6.34
CA THR A 73 -0.62 15.47 -6.56
C THR A 73 -1.83 15.44 -7.50
N GLN A 74 -1.72 14.73 -8.63
CA GLN A 74 -2.82 14.65 -9.61
C GLN A 74 -4.03 13.87 -9.07
N VAL A 75 -3.78 12.76 -8.36
CA VAL A 75 -4.83 11.96 -7.72
C VAL A 75 -5.56 12.80 -6.67
N ASN A 76 -4.84 13.54 -5.82
CA ASN A 76 -5.44 14.37 -4.79
C ASN A 76 -6.38 15.43 -5.38
N GLN A 77 -5.97 16.11 -6.46
CA GLN A 77 -6.81 17.06 -7.18
C GLN A 77 -8.08 16.40 -7.74
N THR A 78 -7.95 15.16 -8.25
CA THR A 78 -9.08 14.41 -8.81
C THR A 78 -10.05 13.97 -7.71
N LEU A 79 -9.54 13.49 -6.59
CA LEU A 79 -10.34 13.00 -5.47
C LEU A 79 -11.05 14.12 -4.70
N GLN A 80 -10.59 15.36 -4.79
CA GLN A 80 -11.30 16.53 -4.23
C GLN A 80 -12.64 16.82 -4.94
N SER A 81 -12.86 16.31 -6.15
CA SER A 81 -14.14 16.48 -6.84
C SER A 81 -15.25 15.64 -6.19
N GLU A 82 -16.30 16.27 -5.66
CA GLU A 82 -17.44 15.59 -5.02
C GLU A 82 -18.17 14.61 -5.96
N SER A 83 -18.10 14.85 -7.28
CA SER A 83 -18.75 14.01 -8.30
C SER A 83 -18.03 12.68 -8.60
N SER A 84 -16.84 12.47 -8.06
CA SER A 84 -16.03 11.27 -8.29
C SER A 84 -16.13 10.29 -7.11
N SER A 85 -16.57 9.06 -7.40
CA SER A 85 -16.54 7.92 -6.45
C SER A 85 -15.12 7.37 -6.22
N GLY A 86 -14.12 7.90 -6.94
CA GLY A 86 -12.73 7.48 -6.88
C GLY A 86 -12.03 7.55 -8.23
N ILE A 87 -10.91 6.84 -8.37
CA ILE A 87 -10.01 6.97 -9.52
C ILE A 87 -9.37 5.65 -9.92
N ILE A 88 -9.06 5.52 -11.21
CA ILE A 88 -8.25 4.43 -11.74
C ILE A 88 -6.87 4.98 -12.13
N ILE A 89 -5.81 4.27 -11.76
CA ILE A 89 -4.44 4.57 -12.18
C ILE A 89 -3.91 3.39 -13.00
N VAL A 90 -3.63 3.65 -14.28
CA VAL A 90 -3.03 2.70 -15.20
C VAL A 90 -1.51 2.81 -15.13
N THR A 91 -0.84 1.69 -14.89
CA THR A 91 0.62 1.63 -14.76
C THR A 91 1.22 0.38 -15.41
N ASN A 92 2.55 0.31 -15.49
CA ASN A 92 3.24 -0.90 -15.93
C ASN A 92 3.32 -1.94 -14.79
N TRP A 93 3.36 -3.23 -15.13
CA TRP A 93 3.41 -4.31 -14.15
C TRP A 93 4.53 -4.17 -13.11
N ARG A 94 5.70 -3.61 -13.49
CA ARG A 94 6.86 -3.42 -12.59
C ARG A 94 6.63 -2.37 -11.51
N SER A 95 5.58 -1.58 -11.63
CA SER A 95 5.26 -0.47 -10.73
C SER A 95 4.00 -0.72 -9.91
N ILE A 96 3.24 -1.79 -10.17
CA ILE A 96 1.97 -2.05 -9.49
C ILE A 96 2.16 -2.14 -7.99
N GLU A 97 3.13 -2.92 -7.53
CA GLU A 97 3.39 -3.11 -6.10
C GLU A 97 3.78 -1.80 -5.42
N THR A 98 4.80 -1.11 -5.94
CA THR A 98 5.27 0.18 -5.43
C THR A 98 4.14 1.23 -5.39
N LEU A 99 3.40 1.38 -6.49
CA LEU A 99 2.36 2.41 -6.62
C LEU A 99 1.14 2.09 -5.75
N SER A 100 0.68 0.84 -5.73
CA SER A 100 -0.47 0.44 -4.92
C SER A 100 -0.21 0.58 -3.43
N PHE A 101 0.99 0.18 -2.99
CA PHE A 101 1.40 0.37 -1.61
C PHE A 101 1.57 1.86 -1.28
N PHE A 102 2.24 2.63 -2.14
CA PHE A 102 2.38 4.08 -1.97
C PHE A 102 1.02 4.78 -1.83
N CYS A 103 0.07 4.50 -2.74
CA CYS A 103 -1.27 5.08 -2.67
C CYS A 103 -2.00 4.69 -1.37
N SER A 104 -1.85 3.44 -0.93
CA SER A 104 -2.40 2.95 0.34
C SER A 104 -1.84 3.72 1.54
N ILE A 105 -0.57 4.11 1.51
CA ILE A 105 0.06 4.88 2.60
C ILE A 105 -0.30 6.36 2.52
N VAL A 106 -0.23 6.99 1.35
CA VAL A 106 -0.30 8.46 1.23
C VAL A 106 -1.74 8.98 1.20
N PHE A 107 -2.71 8.21 0.72
CA PHE A 107 -4.10 8.68 0.67
C PHE A 107 -4.89 8.27 1.91
N ASN A 108 -5.40 9.29 2.61
CA ASN A 108 -6.41 9.12 3.65
C ASN A 108 -7.78 9.51 3.07
N THR A 109 -8.45 8.57 2.42
CA THR A 109 -9.73 8.79 1.73
C THR A 109 -10.59 7.54 1.80
N SER A 110 -11.92 7.70 1.86
CA SER A 110 -12.88 6.60 1.69
C SER A 110 -13.14 6.27 0.22
N LYS A 111 -12.73 7.14 -0.71
CA LYS A 111 -12.92 6.94 -2.15
C LYS A 111 -12.03 5.82 -2.66
N THR A 112 -12.54 5.05 -3.62
CA THR A 112 -11.83 3.88 -4.14
C THR A 112 -10.69 4.31 -5.07
N ILE A 113 -9.49 3.79 -4.84
CA ILE A 113 -8.35 3.94 -5.76
C ILE A 113 -8.06 2.57 -6.37
N VAL A 114 -8.12 2.46 -7.70
CA VAL A 114 -7.85 1.19 -8.40
C VAL A 114 -6.59 1.30 -9.23
N ILE A 115 -5.60 0.45 -8.97
CA ILE A 115 -4.35 0.35 -9.73
C ILE A 115 -4.42 -0.86 -10.66
N THR A 116 -4.08 -0.70 -11.94
CA THR A 116 -4.20 -1.76 -12.95
C THR A 116 -3.26 -1.53 -14.14
N GLU A 117 -2.99 -2.56 -14.95
CA GLU A 117 -2.36 -2.38 -16.27
C GLU A 117 -3.36 -1.95 -17.35
N ASN A 118 -4.66 -2.10 -17.09
CA ASN A 118 -5.71 -1.83 -18.05
C ASN A 118 -6.95 -1.29 -17.34
N PHE A 119 -7.35 -0.06 -17.67
CA PHE A 119 -8.50 0.58 -17.04
C PHE A 119 -9.81 -0.17 -17.27
N LEU A 120 -9.92 -1.00 -18.32
CA LEU A 120 -11.10 -1.83 -18.56
C LEU A 120 -11.35 -2.83 -17.42
N TRP A 121 -10.31 -3.24 -16.69
CA TRP A 121 -10.45 -4.08 -15.49
C TRP A 121 -10.80 -3.25 -14.25
N GLY A 122 -10.36 -1.99 -14.22
CA GLY A 122 -10.62 -1.08 -13.10
C GLY A 122 -12.03 -0.48 -13.10
N VAL A 123 -12.63 -0.26 -14.27
CA VAL A 123 -13.97 0.36 -14.38
C VAL A 123 -15.05 -0.42 -13.62
N PRO A 124 -15.19 -1.76 -13.77
CA PRO A 124 -16.16 -2.53 -13.00
C PRO A 124 -15.94 -2.45 -11.49
N ILE A 125 -14.68 -2.38 -11.06
CA ILE A 125 -14.30 -2.26 -9.63
C ILE A 125 -14.73 -0.91 -9.08
N LEU A 126 -14.34 0.17 -9.76
CA LEU A 126 -14.68 1.52 -9.33
C LEU A 126 -16.20 1.79 -9.36
N SER A 127 -16.91 1.13 -10.27
CA SER A 127 -18.37 1.27 -10.41
C SER A 127 -19.16 0.43 -9.40
N SER A 128 -18.50 -0.44 -8.63
CA SER A 128 -19.15 -1.26 -7.60
C SER A 128 -19.34 -0.44 -6.33
N SER A 129 -20.56 -0.38 -5.81
CA SER A 129 -20.85 0.24 -4.49
C SER A 129 -20.07 -0.41 -3.36
N ASP A 130 -19.76 -1.69 -3.50
CA ASP A 130 -19.11 -2.48 -2.47
C ASP A 130 -17.58 -2.34 -2.50
N ALA A 131 -17.03 -1.50 -3.38
CA ALA A 131 -15.61 -1.16 -3.41
C ALA A 131 -15.21 -0.11 -2.37
N GLU A 132 -16.17 0.74 -1.95
CA GLU A 132 -15.96 1.79 -0.96
C GLU A 132 -15.50 1.19 0.38
N GLY A 133 -14.55 1.86 1.05
CA GLY A 133 -14.03 1.41 2.35
C GLY A 133 -13.03 0.24 2.31
N ARG A 134 -12.59 -0.19 1.11
CA ARG A 134 -11.53 -1.22 0.96
C ARG A 134 -10.12 -0.64 0.78
N GLY A 135 -9.99 0.69 0.76
CA GLY A 135 -8.74 1.39 0.45
C GLY A 135 -8.32 1.24 -1.01
N THR A 136 -7.01 1.23 -1.26
CA THR A 136 -6.45 1.01 -2.60
C THR A 136 -6.60 -0.46 -3.00
N LEU A 137 -7.04 -0.68 -4.24
CA LEU A 137 -7.22 -2.00 -4.84
C LEU A 137 -6.33 -2.17 -6.06
N VAL A 138 -5.94 -3.41 -6.34
CA VAL A 138 -5.16 -3.80 -7.51
C VAL A 138 -5.96 -4.78 -8.34
N ALA A 139 -5.99 -4.58 -9.66
CA ALA A 139 -6.63 -5.49 -10.60
C ALA A 139 -5.61 -6.04 -11.61
N GLY A 140 -5.47 -7.36 -11.64
CA GLY A 140 -4.55 -8.07 -12.52
C GLY A 140 -5.21 -8.61 -13.81
N ARG A 141 -4.38 -9.17 -14.69
CA ARG A 141 -4.80 -9.90 -15.90
C ARG A 141 -5.63 -11.14 -15.61
N ASP A 142 -5.40 -11.73 -14.43
CA ASP A 142 -6.13 -12.86 -13.87
C ASP A 142 -7.58 -12.52 -13.50
N LYS A 143 -7.98 -11.24 -13.64
CA LYS A 143 -9.29 -10.71 -13.24
C LYS A 143 -9.55 -10.81 -11.74
N VAL A 144 -8.50 -11.03 -10.96
CA VAL A 144 -8.59 -11.07 -9.50
C VAL A 144 -8.30 -9.67 -8.97
N VAL A 145 -9.00 -9.32 -7.89
CA VAL A 145 -8.86 -8.05 -7.19
C VAL A 145 -8.12 -8.30 -5.89
N TYR A 146 -7.07 -7.52 -5.64
CA TYR A 146 -6.22 -7.62 -4.46
C TYR A 146 -6.23 -6.29 -3.69
N SER A 147 -5.90 -6.32 -2.40
CA SER A 147 -5.60 -5.09 -1.67
C SER A 147 -4.25 -4.52 -2.10
N GLY A 148 -4.14 -3.20 -2.22
CA GLY A 148 -2.87 -2.51 -2.50
C GLY A 148 -1.90 -2.46 -1.33
N VAL A 149 -2.29 -2.90 -0.13
CA VAL A 149 -1.41 -2.91 1.06
C VAL A 149 -0.52 -4.14 1.10
N PHE A 150 -1.01 -5.28 0.63
CA PHE A 150 -0.23 -6.52 0.60
C PHE A 150 0.52 -6.64 -0.73
N PRO A 151 1.62 -7.39 -0.78
CA PRO A 151 2.25 -7.73 -2.04
C PRO A 151 1.18 -8.24 -3.01
N PRO A 152 1.10 -7.68 -4.22
CA PRO A 152 0.12 -8.10 -5.21
C PRO A 152 0.14 -9.62 -5.38
N TYR A 153 -1.03 -10.20 -5.68
CA TYR A 153 -1.19 -11.64 -5.95
C TYR A 153 -1.17 -12.57 -4.73
N THR A 154 -1.17 -12.03 -3.50
CA THR A 154 -1.13 -12.88 -2.30
C THR A 154 -2.52 -13.14 -1.72
N VAL A 155 -3.28 -12.09 -1.40
CA VAL A 155 -4.59 -12.21 -0.74
C VAL A 155 -5.67 -11.58 -1.61
N PRO A 156 -6.47 -12.38 -2.34
CA PRO A 156 -7.53 -11.85 -3.18
C PRO A 156 -8.72 -11.40 -2.33
N VAL A 157 -9.31 -10.27 -2.69
CA VAL A 157 -10.51 -9.71 -2.03
C VAL A 157 -11.76 -9.82 -2.91
N GLY A 158 -11.58 -10.14 -4.20
CA GLY A 158 -12.67 -10.38 -5.12
C GLY A 158 -12.19 -10.82 -6.50
N VAL A 159 -13.14 -11.00 -7.41
CA VAL A 159 -12.89 -11.39 -8.81
C VAL A 159 -13.88 -10.69 -9.73
N LEU A 160 -13.43 -10.30 -10.93
CA LEU A 160 -14.33 -9.76 -11.95
C LEU A 160 -15.18 -10.89 -12.52
N SER A 161 -16.49 -10.83 -12.26
CA SER A 161 -17.47 -11.76 -12.79
C SER A 161 -18.13 -11.14 -14.03
N GLY A 162 -17.65 -11.53 -15.22
CA GLY A 162 -18.09 -10.97 -16.49
C GLY A 162 -17.52 -9.58 -16.79
N GLN A 163 -18.21 -8.79 -17.61
CA GLN A 163 -17.72 -7.50 -18.12
C GLN A 163 -18.03 -6.29 -17.21
N LYS A 164 -18.93 -6.45 -16.23
CA LYS A 164 -19.46 -5.31 -15.46
C LYS A 164 -19.64 -5.56 -13.96
N ASN A 165 -19.42 -6.77 -13.47
CA ASN A 165 -19.65 -7.10 -12.07
C ASN A 165 -18.37 -7.56 -11.39
N VAL A 166 -18.27 -7.24 -10.11
CA VAL A 166 -17.23 -7.76 -9.22
C VAL A 166 -17.91 -8.62 -8.18
N GLN A 167 -17.39 -9.82 -7.96
CA GLN A 167 -17.79 -10.67 -6.85
C GLN A 167 -16.75 -10.51 -5.74
N TRP A 168 -17.17 -9.93 -4.62
CA TRP A 168 -16.33 -9.75 -3.44
C TRP A 168 -16.36 -11.00 -2.57
N PHE A 169 -15.22 -11.38 -2.00
CA PHE A 169 -15.10 -12.55 -1.12
C PHE A 169 -15.36 -12.22 0.35
N PHE A 170 -15.10 -10.96 0.72
CA PHE A 170 -15.21 -10.47 2.09
C PHE A 170 -15.96 -9.14 2.11
N ASP A 171 -16.53 -8.77 3.24
CA ASP A 171 -17.05 -7.42 3.47
C ASP A 171 -15.92 -6.38 3.33
N ALA A 172 -16.28 -5.12 3.11
CA ALA A 172 -15.30 -4.05 2.98
C ALA A 172 -14.56 -3.82 4.30
N CYS A 173 -13.23 -3.83 4.25
CA CYS A 173 -12.38 -3.53 5.39
C CYS A 173 -11.04 -2.92 4.95
N GLU A 174 -10.47 -2.08 5.83
CA GLU A 174 -9.14 -1.51 5.67
C GLU A 174 -8.09 -2.37 6.40
N PRO A 175 -6.95 -2.68 5.78
CA PRO A 175 -5.84 -3.33 6.48
C PRO A 175 -5.34 -2.49 7.66
N THR A 176 -5.01 -3.14 8.78
CA THR A 176 -4.64 -2.47 10.05
C THR A 176 -3.52 -1.45 9.90
N LEU A 177 -2.55 -1.66 9.00
CA LEU A 177 -1.45 -0.73 8.72
C LEU A 177 -1.95 0.66 8.28
N ILE A 178 -3.02 0.71 7.49
CA ILE A 178 -3.54 1.94 6.87
C ILE A 178 -4.91 2.36 7.39
N ALA A 179 -5.49 1.56 8.29
CA ALA A 179 -6.79 1.83 8.87
C ALA A 179 -6.84 3.23 9.49
N SER A 180 -8.00 3.85 9.50
CA SER A 180 -8.19 5.21 10.03
C SER A 180 -7.65 5.43 11.46
N ASN A 181 -7.55 4.37 12.28
CA ASN A 181 -7.00 4.38 13.63
C ASN A 181 -5.55 3.86 13.74
N SER A 182 -4.85 3.65 12.62
CA SER A 182 -3.48 3.13 12.60
C SER A 182 -2.48 4.17 13.10
N THR A 183 -1.29 3.71 13.51
CA THR A 183 -0.17 4.58 13.91
C THR A 183 0.19 5.57 12.81
N ILE A 184 0.25 5.13 11.55
CA ILE A 184 0.54 6.00 10.41
C ILE A 184 -0.50 7.13 10.29
N ARG A 185 -1.78 6.83 10.48
CA ARG A 185 -2.86 7.83 10.36
C ARG A 185 -2.97 8.77 11.55
N THR A 186 -2.70 8.27 12.76
CA THR A 186 -2.96 9.01 14.01
C THR A 186 -1.75 9.74 14.56
N GLN A 187 -0.52 9.25 14.31
CA GLN A 187 0.71 9.81 14.87
C GLN A 187 1.63 10.45 13.81
N TYR A 188 1.47 10.10 12.52
CA TYR A 188 2.32 10.57 11.43
C TYR A 188 1.51 11.23 10.30
N SER A 189 0.80 12.32 10.64
CA SER A 189 -0.09 13.03 9.71
C SER A 189 0.61 13.57 8.45
N ASN A 190 1.92 13.83 8.52
CA ASN A 190 2.77 14.21 7.40
C ASN A 190 2.81 13.17 6.27
N PHE A 191 2.56 11.88 6.56
CA PHE A 191 2.50 10.82 5.53
C PHE A 191 1.32 11.02 4.55
N THR A 192 0.29 11.74 4.98
CA THR A 192 -0.92 11.99 4.17
C THR A 192 -0.81 13.21 3.26
N SER A 193 0.35 13.89 3.25
CA SER A 193 0.60 15.00 2.34
C SER A 193 0.89 14.48 0.93
N ALA A 194 -0.07 14.66 0.02
CA ALA A 194 0.14 14.44 -1.41
C ALA A 194 1.08 15.48 -2.07
N GLN A 195 1.49 16.51 -1.32
CA GLN A 195 2.42 17.55 -1.76
C GLN A 195 3.86 17.18 -1.40
N ILE A 196 4.80 17.46 -2.30
CA ILE A 196 6.23 17.50 -1.98
C ILE A 196 6.40 18.60 -0.94
N SER A 197 6.84 18.28 0.28
CA SER A 197 7.13 19.28 1.29
C SER A 197 8.31 20.13 0.82
N SER A 198 8.02 21.31 0.28
CA SER A 198 9.03 22.33 -0.06
C SER A 198 9.44 23.15 1.16
N ASN A 199 9.35 22.60 2.38
CA ASN A 199 9.72 23.30 3.61
C ASN A 199 11.23 23.23 3.87
N ALA A 200 12.00 23.81 2.95
CA ALA A 200 13.11 24.67 3.34
C ALA A 200 12.52 26.08 3.46
N SER A 201 12.07 26.44 4.65
CA SER A 201 11.40 27.70 4.91
C SER A 201 12.31 28.91 4.66
N SER A 202 11.69 29.98 4.13
CA SER A 202 12.10 31.39 4.16
C SER A 202 13.33 31.82 3.34
N GLY A 203 13.03 32.61 2.29
CA GLY A 203 13.93 33.63 1.77
C GLY A 203 14.87 33.16 0.65
N THR A 204 14.76 33.83 -0.48
CA THR A 204 15.62 33.78 -1.68
C THR A 204 15.45 32.59 -2.62
N ASN A 205 15.03 32.93 -3.85
CA ASN A 205 15.06 32.11 -5.05
C ASN A 205 16.45 31.47 -5.23
N THR A 206 16.63 30.26 -4.72
CA THR A 206 17.68 29.35 -5.18
C THR A 206 17.05 27.98 -5.32
N SER A 207 17.09 27.46 -6.53
CA SER A 207 16.60 26.16 -6.94
C SER A 207 17.33 25.06 -6.17
N SER A 208 16.90 24.76 -4.94
CA SER A 208 17.33 23.56 -4.23
C SER A 208 16.40 22.44 -4.67
N SER A 209 16.87 21.68 -5.64
CA SER A 209 16.32 20.38 -6.01
C SER A 209 16.09 19.54 -4.75
N SER A 210 14.84 19.30 -4.39
CA SER A 210 14.47 18.28 -3.39
C SER A 210 14.84 16.91 -3.96
N SER A 211 16.10 16.51 -3.78
CA SER A 211 16.59 15.22 -4.21
C SER A 211 15.77 14.14 -3.52
N SER A 212 15.05 13.36 -4.31
CA SER A 212 14.27 12.21 -3.86
C SER A 212 15.17 11.26 -3.06
N PRO A 213 14.72 10.75 -1.89
CA PRO A 213 15.55 9.86 -1.10
C PRO A 213 15.94 8.62 -1.90
N LEU A 214 17.23 8.30 -1.89
CA LEU A 214 17.81 7.12 -2.49
C LEU A 214 17.86 6.01 -1.43
N VAL A 215 17.01 5.00 -1.63
CA VAL A 215 16.90 3.83 -0.76
C VAL A 215 17.12 2.58 -1.62
N PRO A 216 18.35 2.06 -1.77
CA PRO A 216 18.57 0.83 -2.53
C PRO A 216 18.05 -0.40 -1.79
N ILE A 217 17.77 -1.45 -2.56
CA ILE A 217 17.55 -2.82 -2.07
C ILE A 217 18.81 -3.63 -2.39
N ILE A 218 19.35 -4.34 -1.40
CA ILE A 218 20.47 -5.26 -1.57
C ILE A 218 20.12 -6.64 -1.01
N TYR A 219 20.76 -7.68 -1.52
CA TYR A 219 20.66 -9.02 -0.95
C TYR A 219 21.75 -9.22 0.10
N GLU A 220 21.40 -9.83 1.23
CA GLU A 220 22.33 -10.12 2.33
C GLU A 220 23.54 -10.94 1.86
N GLU A 221 23.31 -11.94 1.02
CA GLU A 221 24.35 -12.64 0.28
C GLU A 221 24.87 -11.75 -0.86
N GLY A 222 25.93 -10.97 -0.60
CA GLY A 222 26.67 -10.34 -1.70
C GLY A 222 27.29 -8.96 -1.45
N TYR A 223 27.16 -8.37 -0.27
CA TYR A 223 27.82 -7.09 0.03
C TYR A 223 28.93 -7.20 1.08
N SER A 224 29.93 -6.31 0.98
CA SER A 224 30.91 -6.09 2.03
C SER A 224 30.53 -4.87 2.85
N GLN A 225 30.83 -4.89 4.16
CA GLN A 225 30.62 -3.72 5.04
C GLN A 225 31.34 -2.47 4.52
N SER A 226 32.50 -2.64 3.88
CA SER A 226 33.26 -1.57 3.27
C SER A 226 32.53 -0.89 2.10
N LEU A 227 31.77 -1.65 1.30
CA LEU A 227 30.96 -1.09 0.22
C LEU A 227 29.84 -0.23 0.80
N ILE A 228 29.16 -0.71 1.84
CA ILE A 228 28.07 0.04 2.47
C ILE A 228 28.58 1.32 3.15
N GLN A 229 29.73 1.25 3.82
CA GLN A 229 30.40 2.43 4.37
C GLN A 229 30.75 3.45 3.28
N SER A 230 31.18 2.99 2.10
CA SER A 230 31.50 3.88 0.98
C SER A 230 30.28 4.57 0.35
N LEU A 231 29.09 3.98 0.52
CA LEU A 231 27.82 4.51 -0.02
C LEU A 231 27.08 5.41 1.00
N SER A 232 27.56 5.48 2.24
CA SER A 232 26.86 6.14 3.36
C SER A 232 26.53 7.62 3.12
N SER A 233 27.36 8.33 2.35
CA SER A 233 27.12 9.74 1.99
C SER A 233 26.13 9.92 0.82
N SER A 234 25.79 8.85 0.10
CA SER A 234 25.00 8.90 -1.13
C SER A 234 23.57 8.37 -0.97
N ILE A 235 23.31 7.54 0.05
CA ILE A 235 22.00 6.94 0.32
C ILE A 235 21.39 7.52 1.59
N GLN A 236 20.06 7.55 1.67
CA GLN A 236 19.34 8.06 2.84
C GLN A 236 18.65 6.95 3.65
N GLY A 237 18.71 5.71 3.16
CA GLY A 237 18.22 4.52 3.82
C GLY A 237 18.65 3.29 3.03
N LEU A 238 18.49 2.10 3.60
CA LEU A 238 18.86 0.84 2.96
C LEU A 238 17.82 -0.23 3.27
N VAL A 239 17.44 -1.00 2.26
CA VAL A 239 16.68 -2.23 2.45
C VAL A 239 17.58 -3.43 2.18
N VAL A 240 17.63 -4.36 3.12
CA VAL A 240 18.38 -5.61 3.02
C VAL A 240 17.37 -6.76 2.90
N VAL A 241 17.46 -7.51 1.81
CA VAL A 241 16.73 -8.78 1.66
C VAL A 241 17.49 -9.84 2.44
N SER A 242 16.88 -10.35 3.50
CA SER A 242 17.51 -11.37 4.33
C SER A 242 17.67 -12.67 3.56
N SER A 243 18.86 -13.28 3.69
CA SER A 243 19.19 -14.54 3.04
C SER A 243 18.95 -15.72 3.98
N GLY A 244 18.01 -16.60 3.66
CA GLY A 244 18.01 -17.97 4.20
C GLY A 244 16.67 -18.48 4.74
N THR A 245 16.57 -19.82 4.80
CA THR A 245 15.42 -20.58 5.30
C THR A 245 15.11 -20.34 6.78
N SER A 246 16.03 -19.77 7.54
CA SER A 246 15.87 -19.42 8.96
C SER A 246 15.60 -17.94 9.22
N HIS A 247 15.55 -17.08 8.18
CA HIS A 247 15.33 -15.62 8.27
C HIS A 247 16.24 -14.88 9.27
N ASN A 248 17.33 -15.49 9.73
CA ASN A 248 18.24 -14.93 10.73
C ASN A 248 19.49 -14.39 10.04
N SER A 249 19.74 -13.09 10.20
CA SER A 249 20.91 -12.45 9.61
C SER A 249 22.23 -12.87 10.27
N THR A 250 23.30 -12.94 9.48
CA THR A 250 24.67 -13.24 9.96
C THR A 250 25.52 -11.99 10.22
N VAL A 251 25.00 -10.81 9.90
CA VAL A 251 25.69 -9.53 10.10
C VAL A 251 25.65 -9.12 11.57
N ALA A 252 26.79 -8.66 12.08
CA ALA A 252 26.96 -8.43 13.52
C ALA A 252 26.26 -7.16 14.06
N SER A 253 26.24 -6.05 13.31
CA SER A 253 25.59 -4.80 13.76
C SER A 253 25.52 -3.71 12.67
N TRP A 254 24.50 -2.86 12.73
CA TRP A 254 24.32 -1.63 11.95
C TRP A 254 24.44 -0.34 12.78
N THR A 255 24.84 -0.42 14.04
CA THR A 255 24.90 0.76 14.93
C THR A 255 25.89 1.85 14.50
N SER A 256 26.77 1.57 13.54
CA SER A 256 27.79 2.50 13.05
C SER A 256 27.43 3.20 11.73
N VAL A 257 26.22 2.99 11.19
CA VAL A 257 25.76 3.70 9.99
C VAL A 257 24.77 4.80 10.36
N ASP A 258 24.85 5.93 9.65
CA ASP A 258 24.06 7.13 9.94
C ASP A 258 22.71 7.17 9.19
N PHE A 259 22.31 6.06 8.57
CA PHE A 259 21.06 5.93 7.83
C PHE A 259 20.28 4.69 8.31
N PRO A 260 18.94 4.71 8.24
CA PRO A 260 18.12 3.58 8.63
C PRO A 260 18.33 2.37 7.70
N VAL A 261 18.46 1.19 8.32
CA VAL A 261 18.57 -0.10 7.62
C VAL A 261 17.35 -0.95 7.96
N VAL A 262 16.60 -1.33 6.94
CA VAL A 262 15.39 -2.15 7.06
C VAL A 262 15.63 -3.53 6.47
N TYR A 263 15.39 -4.57 7.25
CA TYR A 263 15.48 -5.96 6.81
C TYR A 263 14.10 -6.46 6.38
N ALA A 264 14.01 -7.02 5.18
CA ALA A 264 12.79 -7.59 4.62
C ALA A 264 13.03 -9.03 4.17
N SER A 265 11.96 -9.84 4.17
CA SER A 265 11.95 -11.16 3.54
C SER A 265 11.29 -11.05 2.17
N ASP A 266 11.82 -11.75 1.18
CA ASP A 266 11.22 -11.83 -0.16
C ASP A 266 10.02 -12.80 -0.21
N GLY A 267 9.71 -13.49 0.90
CA GLY A 267 8.56 -14.39 0.99
C GLY A 267 8.71 -15.68 0.19
N SER A 268 9.89 -15.95 -0.36
CA SER A 268 10.18 -17.11 -1.22
C SER A 268 10.23 -18.45 -0.48
N SER A 269 9.86 -18.50 0.80
CA SER A 269 9.93 -19.72 1.62
C SER A 269 8.77 -20.67 1.33
N GLY A 270 8.88 -21.43 0.24
CA GLY A 270 8.23 -22.74 0.10
C GLY A 270 7.10 -22.85 -0.91
N HIS A 271 7.41 -23.49 -2.04
CA HIS A 271 6.54 -24.16 -3.02
C HIS A 271 5.87 -23.39 -4.18
N ASP A 272 5.72 -22.07 -4.17
CA ASP A 272 5.11 -21.39 -5.34
C ASP A 272 5.50 -19.91 -5.56
N GLY A 273 6.30 -19.30 -4.68
CA GLY A 273 6.74 -17.90 -4.85
C GLY A 273 5.64 -16.85 -4.61
N SER A 274 4.54 -17.23 -3.94
CA SER A 274 3.41 -16.34 -3.63
C SER A 274 3.14 -16.17 -2.12
N GLY A 275 4.18 -16.25 -1.28
CA GLY A 275 4.05 -16.12 0.17
C GLY A 275 4.20 -14.68 0.67
N ILE A 276 3.50 -14.34 1.75
CA ILE A 276 3.83 -13.16 2.58
C ILE A 276 5.08 -13.53 3.39
N GLY A 277 6.22 -12.94 3.04
CA GLY A 277 7.44 -13.06 3.84
C GLY A 277 7.27 -12.36 5.18
N PHE A 278 7.82 -12.94 6.25
CA PHE A 278 7.84 -12.31 7.57
C PHE A 278 9.24 -12.39 8.17
N ILE A 279 9.70 -11.26 8.71
CA ILE A 279 10.94 -11.20 9.49
C ILE A 279 10.66 -10.53 10.84
N SER A 280 11.16 -11.13 11.92
CA SER A 280 10.92 -10.64 13.27
C SER A 280 12.03 -9.68 13.73
N ASN A 281 11.78 -8.86 14.75
CA ASN A 281 12.82 -8.02 15.37
C ASN A 281 13.96 -8.86 16.02
N THR A 282 13.69 -10.12 16.38
CA THR A 282 14.71 -11.02 16.94
C THR A 282 15.58 -11.69 15.87
N SER A 283 15.22 -11.54 14.59
CA SER A 283 15.89 -12.19 13.47
C SER A 283 16.78 -11.23 12.65
N ILE A 284 16.88 -9.97 13.08
CA ILE A 284 17.66 -8.92 12.41
C ILE A 284 18.87 -8.50 13.27
N PRO A 285 19.93 -7.95 12.66
CA PRO A 285 21.06 -7.43 13.41
C PRO A 285 20.69 -6.23 14.27
N GLN A 286 21.47 -5.99 15.32
CA GLN A 286 21.32 -4.81 16.16
C GLN A 286 21.43 -3.52 15.33
N GLY A 287 20.55 -2.55 15.60
CA GLY A 287 20.52 -1.26 14.90
C GLY A 287 19.72 -1.27 13.60
N ALA A 288 19.24 -2.44 13.14
CA ALA A 288 18.29 -2.54 12.03
C ALA A 288 16.83 -2.42 12.49
N ILE A 289 15.95 -2.24 11.52
CA ILE A 289 14.49 -2.25 11.65
C ILE A 289 13.97 -3.46 10.87
N SER A 290 13.03 -4.20 11.41
CA SER A 290 12.37 -5.26 10.64
C SER A 290 11.22 -4.67 9.83
N ALA A 291 11.09 -5.12 8.58
CA ALA A 291 9.96 -4.81 7.72
C ALA A 291 8.66 -5.53 8.11
N GLY A 292 8.73 -6.47 9.07
CA GLY A 292 7.63 -7.32 9.45
C GLY A 292 7.19 -8.17 8.26
N TYR A 293 5.94 -7.96 7.82
CA TYR A 293 5.36 -8.67 6.69
C TYR A 293 5.48 -7.95 5.33
N LEU A 294 6.14 -6.80 5.28
CA LEU A 294 6.31 -6.07 4.02
C LEU A 294 7.38 -6.73 3.14
N SER A 295 7.12 -6.79 1.83
CA SER A 295 8.14 -7.18 0.86
C SER A 295 9.30 -6.18 0.83
N PRO A 296 10.44 -6.51 0.18
CA PRO A 296 11.52 -5.55 -0.01
C PRO A 296 11.10 -4.28 -0.76
N ILE A 297 10.21 -4.39 -1.75
CA ILE A 297 9.72 -3.26 -2.54
C ILE A 297 8.81 -2.36 -1.69
N GLN A 298 7.91 -2.96 -0.90
CA GLN A 298 7.05 -2.21 0.01
C GLN A 298 7.85 -1.55 1.13
N ALA A 299 8.84 -2.24 1.68
CA ALA A 299 9.74 -1.70 2.69
C ALA A 299 10.55 -0.51 2.16
N GLN A 300 11.09 -0.62 0.94
CA GLN A 300 11.75 0.48 0.25
C GLN A 300 10.81 1.68 0.06
N THR A 301 9.58 1.40 -0.36
CA THR A 301 8.55 2.43 -0.58
C THR A 301 8.20 3.14 0.74
N LEU A 302 7.94 2.39 1.82
CA LEU A 302 7.62 2.95 3.13
C LEU A 302 8.77 3.79 3.68
N LEU A 303 10.00 3.28 3.60
CA LEU A 303 11.19 3.99 4.05
C LEU A 303 11.41 5.28 3.24
N SER A 304 11.20 5.23 1.92
CA SER A 304 11.29 6.41 1.05
C SER A 304 10.25 7.47 1.42
N ILE A 305 9.01 7.06 1.72
CA ILE A 305 7.95 7.95 2.23
C ILE A 305 8.37 8.54 3.58
N ALA A 306 8.86 7.72 4.50
CA ALA A 306 9.27 8.15 5.82
C ALA A 306 10.38 9.22 5.77
N ILE A 307 11.45 8.94 5.01
CA ILE A 307 12.56 9.88 4.80
C ILE A 307 12.08 11.16 4.12
N HIS A 308 11.27 11.04 3.07
CA HIS A 308 10.70 12.22 2.38
C HIS A 308 9.90 13.12 3.34
N ASN A 309 9.24 12.52 4.33
CA ASN A 309 8.46 13.22 5.34
C ASN A 309 9.23 13.50 6.64
N GLN A 310 10.56 13.35 6.65
CA GLN A 310 11.45 13.63 7.80
C GLN A 310 11.19 12.73 9.02
N VAL A 311 10.69 11.51 8.80
CA VAL A 311 10.57 10.47 9.83
C VAL A 311 11.71 9.47 9.62
N THR A 312 12.82 9.71 10.29
CA THR A 312 14.08 8.97 10.06
C THR A 312 14.66 8.34 11.33
N SER A 313 14.12 8.65 12.51
CA SER A 313 14.63 8.05 13.74
C SER A 313 14.27 6.57 13.84
N SER A 314 15.17 5.76 14.38
CA SER A 314 14.96 4.31 14.53
C SER A 314 13.69 4.00 15.33
N SER A 315 13.42 4.75 16.41
CA SER A 315 12.23 4.57 17.24
C SER A 315 10.92 4.87 16.52
N GLU A 316 10.88 5.91 15.68
CA GLU A 316 9.69 6.22 14.89
C GLU A 316 9.47 5.20 13.78
N LEU A 317 10.54 4.82 13.09
CA LEU A 317 10.47 3.81 12.04
C LEU A 317 10.00 2.46 12.60
N GLN A 318 10.46 2.05 13.79
CA GLN A 318 9.98 0.84 14.47
C GLN A 318 8.48 0.88 14.81
N GLN A 319 7.87 2.08 14.96
CA GLN A 319 6.43 2.22 15.18
C GLN A 319 5.61 2.16 13.88
N ILE A 320 6.23 2.50 12.75
CA ILE A 320 5.57 2.57 11.44
C ILE A 320 5.67 1.24 10.69
N PHE A 321 6.79 0.53 10.81
CA PHE A 321 6.96 -0.77 10.18
C PHE A 321 6.13 -1.83 10.92
N PRO A 322 5.40 -2.70 10.20
CA PRO A 322 4.40 -3.58 10.80
C PRO A 322 5.00 -4.87 11.33
N VAL A 323 5.80 -4.74 12.38
CA VAL A 323 6.26 -5.87 13.20
C VAL A 323 5.28 -6.11 14.33
N SER A 324 4.92 -7.36 14.58
CA SER A 324 4.17 -7.73 15.78
C SER A 324 5.02 -7.38 17.00
N GLN A 325 4.57 -6.40 17.79
CA GLN A 325 5.09 -6.21 19.13
C GLN A 325 4.72 -7.46 19.94
N GLN A 326 5.71 -8.31 20.21
CA GLN A 326 5.64 -9.29 21.30
C GLN A 326 6.54 -8.79 22.42
#